data_AF-A0A318UI57-F1
#
_entry.id   AF-A0A318UI57-F1
#
_cell.length_a   1.000
_cell.length_b   1.000
_cell.length_c   1.000
_cell.angle_alpha   90.00
_cell.angle_beta   90.00
_cell.angle_gamma   90.00
#
_symmetry.space_group_name_H-M   'P 1'
#
loop_
_entity.id
_entity.type
_entity.pdbx_description
1 polymer ?
#
loop_
_entity_poly.entity_id
_entity_poly.type
_entity_poly.pdbx_seq_one_letter_code
_entity_poly.pdbx_strand_id
1 'polypeptide(L)' 'MIRSDNLPKINCVHVSKIEAGVVLANLGKLLEIEERNDCYALIISRMNEKQVFKFEKDTILITV' A
#
# COMPACT_ATOMS: atom_id res chain seq x y z
N MET A 1 -26.66 -4.69 -12.16
CA MET A 1 -25.95 -5.94 -11.82
C MET A 1 -24.47 -5.69 -12.05
N ILE A 2 -23.65 -5.64 -10.99
CA ILE A 2 -22.19 -5.48 -11.14
C ILE A 2 -21.64 -6.82 -11.61
N ARG A 3 -20.96 -6.86 -12.76
CA ARG A 3 -20.27 -8.06 -13.25
C ARG A 3 -19.04 -8.31 -12.39
N SER A 4 -18.82 -9.54 -11.92
CA SER A 4 -17.67 -9.88 -11.06
C SER A 4 -16.33 -9.59 -11.71
N ASP A 5 -16.27 -9.61 -13.04
CA ASP A 5 -15.06 -9.39 -13.82
C ASP A 5 -14.55 -7.93 -13.76
N ASN A 6 -15.36 -7.01 -13.22
CA ASN A 6 -15.01 -5.61 -13.05
C ASN A 6 -14.56 -5.27 -11.61
N LEU A 7 -14.42 -6.25 -10.73
CA LEU A 7 -13.94 -6.01 -9.36
C LEU A 7 -12.40 -5.92 -9.35
N PRO A 8 -11.83 -4.96 -8.61
CA PRO A 8 -10.38 -4.87 -8.46
C PRO A 8 -9.85 -6.13 -7.79
N LYS A 9 -8.71 -6.63 -8.26
CA LYS A 9 -8.06 -7.81 -7.70
C LYS A 9 -7.39 -7.45 -6.39
N ILE A 10 -7.91 -8.00 -5.30
CA ILE A 10 -7.35 -7.82 -3.97
C ILE A 10 -6.21 -8.83 -3.76
N ASN A 11 -5.04 -8.35 -3.35
CA ASN A 11 -3.90 -9.20 -3.02
C ASN A 11 -3.36 -8.88 -1.63
N CYS A 12 -2.91 -9.91 -0.92
CA CYS A 12 -2.15 -9.78 0.33
C CYS A 12 -0.66 -9.84 0.00
N VAL A 13 0.09 -8.78 0.32
CA VAL A 13 1.50 -8.63 -0.03
C VAL A 13 2.28 -8.28 1.23
N HIS A 14 3.39 -8.98 1.47
CA HIS A 14 4.32 -8.63 2.54
C HIS A 14 4.95 -7.25 2.26
N VAL A 15 5.11 -6.41 3.29
CA VAL A 15 5.57 -5.02 3.11
C VAL A 15 6.91 -4.91 2.38
N SER A 16 7.82 -5.87 2.56
CA SER A 16 9.11 -5.90 1.84
C SER A 16 9.01 -6.18 0.34
N LYS A 17 7.84 -6.59 -0.16
CA LYS A 17 7.58 -6.91 -1.57
C LYS A 17 6.68 -5.88 -2.25
N ILE A 18 6.35 -4.78 -1.57
CA ILE A 18 5.50 -3.75 -2.14
C ILE A 18 6.30 -2.85 -3.08
N GLU A 19 5.67 -2.36 -4.14
CA GLU A 19 6.29 -1.49 -5.12
C GLU A 19 5.56 -0.14 -5.19
N ALA A 20 6.29 0.93 -5.46
CA ALA A 20 5.69 2.25 -5.67
C ALA A 20 4.69 2.21 -6.83
N GLY A 21 3.59 2.95 -6.70
CA GLY A 21 2.53 3.03 -7.69
C GLY A 21 1.31 2.15 -7.42
N VAL A 22 1.43 1.13 -6.56
CA VAL A 22 0.26 0.31 -6.15
C VAL A 22 -0.71 1.10 -5.28
N VAL A 23 -1.99 0.69 -5.27
CA VAL A 23 -2.99 1.24 -4.35
C VAL A 23 -3.10 0.33 -3.15
N LEU A 24 -2.83 0.88 -1.98
CA LEU A 24 -3.05 0.24 -0.69
C LEU A 24 -4.50 0.43 -0.26
N ALA A 25 -5.18 -0.67 0.04
CA ALA A 25 -6.57 -0.64 0.51
C ALA A 25 -6.68 0.23 1.76
N ASN A 26 -7.70 1.10 1.80
CA ASN A 26 -7.97 2.07 2.87
C ASN A 26 -6.90 3.19 3.07
N LEU A 27 -5.78 3.15 2.36
CA LEU A 27 -4.70 4.15 2.50
C LEU A 27 -4.58 5.02 1.24
N GLY A 28 -4.50 4.44 0.05
CA GLY A 28 -4.36 5.18 -1.21
C GLY A 28 -3.12 4.77 -2.01
N LYS A 29 -2.71 5.62 -2.95
CA LYS A 29 -1.61 5.32 -3.88
C LYS A 29 -0.27 5.45 -3.16
N LEU A 30 0.54 4.39 -3.18
CA LEU A 30 1.91 4.40 -2.70
C LEU A 30 2.78 5.21 -3.68
N LEU A 31 3.49 6.21 -3.16
CA LEU A 31 4.36 7.07 -3.95
C LEU A 31 5.82 6.65 -3.82
N GLU A 32 6.27 6.44 -2.58
CA GLU A 32 7.68 6.22 -2.25
C GLU A 32 7.76 5.26 -1.06
N ILE A 33 8.87 4.51 -1.00
CA ILE A 33 9.16 3.52 0.05
C ILE A 33 10.54 3.86 0.62
N GLU A 34 10.62 4.00 1.92
CA GLU A 34 11.89 4.13 2.63
C GLU A 34 12.06 2.96 3.60
N GLU A 35 13.07 2.14 3.35
CA GLU A 35 13.42 1.06 4.24
C GLU A 35 14.31 1.58 5.38
N ARG A 36 13.92 1.32 6.63
CA ARG A 36 14.71 1.64 7.83
C ARG A 36 15.09 0.37 8.57
N ASN A 37 15.90 0.48 9.61
CA ASN A 37 16.38 -0.70 10.36
C ASN A 37 15.24 -1.50 11.01
N ASP A 38 14.22 -0.81 11.52
CA ASP A 38 13.13 -1.36 12.33
C ASP A 38 11.77 -1.37 11.62
N CYS A 39 11.62 -0.60 10.54
CA CYS A 39 10.34 -0.43 9.87
C CYS A 39 10.49 -0.13 8.37
N TYR A 40 9.34 -0.12 7.69
CA TYR A 40 9.17 0.56 6.40
C TYR A 40 8.37 1.84 6.60
N ALA A 41 8.86 2.95 6.08
CA ALA A 41 8.11 4.19 5.96
C ALA A 41 7.56 4.30 4.53
N LEU A 42 6.24 4.28 4.40
CA LEU A 42 5.52 4.37 3.14
C LEU A 42 4.94 5.78 3.00
N ILE A 43 5.22 6.43 1.87
CA ILE A 43 4.69 7.74 1.53
C ILE A 43 3.48 7.52 0.62
N ILE A 44 2.29 7.89 1.10
CA ILE A 44 1.01 7.59 0.46
C ILE A 44 0.31 8.89 0.07
N SER A 45 -0.24 8.93 -1.14
CA SER A 45 -1.13 10.00 -1.60
C SER A 45 -2.56 9.74 -1.13
N ARG A 46 -3.07 10.56 -0.22
CA ARG A 46 -4.41 10.44 0.35
C ARG A 46 -4.96 11.82 0.69
N MET A 47 -6.26 12.04 0.41
CA MET A 47 -6.93 13.32 0.72
C MET A 47 -6.20 14.57 0.18
N ASN A 48 -5.65 14.48 -1.04
CA ASN A 48 -4.86 15.53 -1.69
C ASN A 48 -3.55 15.92 -0.97
N GLU A 49 -3.08 15.07 -0.05
CA GLU A 49 -1.84 15.28 0.71
C GLU A 49 -0.91 14.06 0.59
N LYS A 50 0.38 14.28 0.89
CA LYS A 50 1.35 13.20 1.14
C LYS A 50 1.34 12.86 2.62
N GLN A 51 1.08 11.60 2.95
CA GLN A 51 1.05 11.10 4.32
C GLN A 51 2.09 9.99 4.49
N VAL A 52 2.76 9.96 5.65
CA VAL A 52 3.77 8.94 5.97
C VAL A 52 3.18 7.94 6.94
N PHE A 53 3.19 6.66 6.56
CA PHE A 53 2.79 5.54 7.41
C PHE A 53 3.99 4.65 7.68
N LYS A 54 4.14 4.21 8.92
CA LYS A 54 5.21 3.29 9.32
C LYS A 54 4.62 1.92 9.59
N PHE A 55 5.28 0.89 9.08
CA PHE A 55 4.89 -0.49 9.26
C PHE A 55 6.07 -1.31 9.77
N GLU A 56 5.78 -2.26 10.65
CA GLU A 56 6.75 -3.25 11.10
C GLU A 56 7.20 -4.13 9.94
N LYS A 57 8.41 -4.69 10.03
CA LYS A 57 9.06 -5.43 8.93
C LYS A 57 8.28 -6.65 8.44
N ASP A 58 7.46 -7.25 9.31
CA ASP A 58 6.66 -8.45 9.09
C ASP A 58 5.20 -8.14 8.72
N THR A 59 4.86 -6.87 8.50
CA THR A 59 3.50 -6.46 8.17
C THR A 59 3.05 -7.00 6.80
N ILE A 60 1.81 -7.48 6.73
CA ILE A 60 1.10 -7.80 5.49
C ILE A 60 0.15 -6.65 5.14
N LEU A 61 0.23 -6.17 3.90
CA LEU A 61 -0.61 -5.11 3.36
C LEU A 61 -1.56 -5.66 2.30
N ILE A 62 -2.70 -4.99 2.13
CA ILE A 62 -3.69 -5.32 1.12
C ILE A 62 -3.56 -4.32 -0.04
N THR A 63 -3.36 -4.82 -1.25
CA THR A 63 -3.29 -4.01 -2.49
C THR A 63 -4.50 -4.27 -3.37
N VAL A 64 -4.92 -3.26 -4.13
CA VAL A 64 -6.04 -3.29 -5.09
C VAL A 64 -5.65 -2.73 -6.46
#